data_AF-C4JM30-F1
#
_entry.id   AF-C4JM30-F1
#
_cell.length_a   1.000
_cell.length_b   1.000
_cell.length_c   1.000
_cell.angle_alpha   90.00
_cell.angle_beta   90.00
_cell.angle_gamma   90.00
#
_symmetry.space_group_name_H-M   'P 1'
#
loop_
_entity.id
_entity.type
_entity.pdbx_description
1 polymer ?
#
loop_
_entity_poly.entity_id
_entity_poly.type
_entity_poly.pdbx_seq_one_letter_code
_entity_poly.pdbx_strand_id
1 'polypeptide(L)'
;MSSSGDSADAIRNHSIAFIGEFVGSFMFLFMAFAGTQVANEKAGPGVESLLYIAAAFGASVTVNAWIFFRVSGSAFNPVASLSLWLLGAIPLVRAVVASLAHMVAGVAASAVVAVLFPGPLTVQARLGPDTSVVQGLFVEAFLTAQLMLAVLMLALEKQRATRPV
;
A
#
# COMPACT_ATOMS: atom_id res chain seq x y z
N MET A 1 3.30 -39.58 10.53
CA MET A 1 4.69 -39.07 10.58
C MET A 1 4.95 -38.23 9.34
N SER A 2 4.77 -36.92 9.46
CA SER A 2 5.36 -35.84 8.64
C SER A 2 4.86 -34.54 9.28
N SER A 3 5.56 -34.01 10.29
CA SER A 3 5.13 -32.80 11.01
C SER A 3 6.21 -31.73 11.16
N SER A 4 7.46 -32.03 10.79
CA SER A 4 8.56 -31.06 10.83
C SER A 4 8.73 -30.29 9.51
N GLY A 5 8.43 -30.92 8.37
CA GLY A 5 8.50 -30.28 7.04
C GLY A 5 7.43 -29.21 6.83
N ASP A 6 6.17 -29.52 7.15
CA ASP A 6 5.03 -28.60 6.96
C ASP A 6 5.16 -27.28 7.75
N SER A 7 5.73 -27.33 8.97
CA SER A 7 5.91 -26.14 9.80
C SER A 7 7.05 -25.25 9.31
N ALA A 8 8.17 -25.84 8.90
CA ALA A 8 9.30 -25.10 8.33
C ALA A 8 8.92 -24.42 7.01
N ASP A 9 8.16 -25.11 6.16
CA ASP A 9 7.66 -24.56 4.90
C ASP A 9 6.62 -23.45 5.12
N ALA A 10 5.75 -23.58 6.12
CA ALA A 10 4.82 -22.52 6.50
C ALA A 10 5.56 -21.26 6.99
N ILE A 11 6.55 -21.41 7.88
CA ILE A 11 7.37 -20.28 8.37
C ILE A 11 8.09 -19.60 7.21
N ARG A 12 8.70 -20.39 6.32
CA ARG A 12 9.38 -19.88 5.13
C ARG A 12 8.42 -19.08 4.24
N ASN A 13 7.23 -19.60 3.97
CA ASN A 13 6.24 -18.95 3.10
C ASN A 13 5.71 -17.65 3.71
N HIS A 14 5.43 -17.62 5.01
CA HIS A 14 5.04 -16.40 5.71
C HIS A 14 6.17 -15.38 5.76
N SER A 15 7.42 -15.81 5.91
CA SER A 15 8.60 -14.93 5.88
C SER A 15 8.76 -14.29 4.50
N ILE A 16 8.62 -15.06 3.42
CA ILE A 16 8.69 -14.56 2.05
C ILE A 16 7.56 -13.56 1.79
N ALA A 17 6.34 -13.87 2.23
CA ALA A 17 5.19 -12.96 2.10
C ALA A 17 5.43 -11.65 2.86
N PHE A 18 5.92 -11.72 4.10
CA PHE A 18 6.25 -10.55 4.89
C PHE A 18 7.31 -9.68 4.22
N ILE A 19 8.42 -10.28 3.77
CA ILE A 19 9.51 -9.56 3.11
C ILE A 19 9.02 -8.92 1.80
N GLY A 20 8.26 -9.64 1.00
CA GLY A 20 7.71 -9.11 -0.26
C GLY A 20 6.79 -7.91 -0.04
N GLU A 21 5.83 -8.04 0.88
CA GLU A 21 4.93 -6.93 1.23
C GLU A 21 5.67 -5.77 1.91
N PHE A 22 6.66 -6.05 2.77
CA PHE A 22 7.45 -5.02 3.42
C PHE A 22 8.27 -4.21 2.40
N VAL A 23 9.05 -4.86 1.54
CA VAL A 23 9.92 -4.18 0.57
C VAL A 23 9.06 -3.38 -0.41
N GLY A 24 7.99 -3.97 -0.93
CA GLY A 24 7.14 -3.28 -1.89
C GLY A 24 6.34 -2.12 -1.27
N SER A 25 5.79 -2.28 -0.05
CA SER A 25 5.18 -1.16 0.68
C SER A 25 6.18 -0.06 1.01
N PHE A 26 7.43 -0.44 1.37
CA PHE A 26 8.47 0.53 1.68
C PHE A 26 8.80 1.36 0.43
N MET A 27 9.04 0.71 -0.71
CA MET A 27 9.35 1.41 -1.96
C MET A 27 8.17 2.26 -2.44
N PHE A 28 6.94 1.75 -2.31
CA PHE A 28 5.71 2.49 -2.60
C PHE A 28 5.63 3.77 -1.75
N LEU A 29 5.65 3.63 -0.43
CA LEU A 29 5.47 4.75 0.48
C LEU A 29 6.67 5.70 0.49
N PHE A 30 7.89 5.20 0.31
CA PHE A 30 9.08 6.04 0.19
C PHE A 30 8.96 7.01 -0.99
N MET A 31 8.64 6.51 -2.18
CA MET A 31 8.50 7.35 -3.37
C MET A 31 7.33 8.35 -3.23
N ALA A 32 6.20 7.90 -2.66
CA ALA A 32 5.04 8.76 -2.44
C ALA A 32 5.31 9.87 -1.39
N PHE A 33 5.92 9.51 -0.26
CA PHE A 33 6.26 10.44 0.82
C PHE A 33 7.38 11.40 0.40
N ALA A 34 8.39 10.94 -0.33
CA ALA A 34 9.42 11.83 -0.88
C ALA A 34 8.80 12.90 -1.79
N GLY A 35 7.90 12.52 -2.70
CA GLY A 35 7.17 13.47 -3.54
C GLY A 35 6.32 14.44 -2.71
N THR A 36 5.65 13.93 -1.68
CA THR A 36 4.82 14.75 -0.79
C THR A 36 5.63 15.77 -0.01
N GLN A 37 6.78 15.36 0.54
CA GLN A 37 7.67 16.24 1.28
C GLN A 37 8.19 17.38 0.39
N VAL A 38 8.62 17.06 -0.83
CA VAL A 38 9.09 18.06 -1.81
C VAL A 38 7.98 19.05 -2.18
N ALA A 39 6.77 18.57 -2.45
CA ALA A 39 5.64 19.43 -2.81
C ALA A 39 5.28 20.42 -1.69
N ASN A 40 5.19 19.91 -0.45
CA ASN A 40 4.85 20.72 0.71
C ASN A 40 5.92 21.77 1.03
N GLU A 41 7.20 21.45 0.83
CA GLU A 41 8.30 22.40 1.05
C GLU A 41 8.42 23.48 -0.04
N LYS A 42 8.16 23.12 -1.30
CA LYS A 42 8.49 23.99 -2.45
C LYS A 42 7.32 24.82 -2.96
N ALA A 43 6.12 24.26 -2.98
CA ALA A 43 4.97 24.88 -3.65
C ALA A 43 3.88 25.35 -2.67
N GLY A 44 3.90 24.87 -1.42
CA GLY A 44 2.89 25.24 -0.42
C GLY A 44 1.48 24.74 -0.80
N PRO A 45 0.41 25.26 -0.16
CA PRO A 45 -0.96 24.82 -0.44
C PRO A 45 -1.42 25.34 -1.80
N GLY A 46 -1.59 24.44 -2.77
CA GLY A 46 -2.06 24.77 -4.11
C GLY A 46 -2.44 23.54 -4.93
N VAL A 47 -3.23 23.74 -5.98
CA VAL A 47 -3.68 22.65 -6.87
C VAL A 47 -2.49 21.94 -7.52
N GLU A 48 -1.42 22.65 -7.84
CA GLU A 48 -0.18 22.06 -8.37
C GLU A 48 0.42 21.04 -7.39
N SER A 49 0.60 21.42 -6.12
CA SER A 49 1.10 20.53 -5.07
C SER A 49 0.21 19.31 -4.90
N LEU A 50 -1.12 19.51 -4.90
CA LEU A 50 -2.09 18.41 -4.78
C LEU A 50 -2.00 17.44 -5.98
N LEU A 51 -1.87 17.96 -7.20
CA LEU A 51 -1.68 17.14 -8.40
C LEU A 51 -0.35 16.39 -8.38
N TYR A 52 0.73 17.04 -7.93
CA TYR A 52 2.04 16.39 -7.80
C TYR A 52 2.01 15.28 -6.75
N ILE A 53 1.39 15.51 -5.59
CA ILE A 53 1.21 14.49 -4.54
C ILE A 53 0.37 13.33 -5.07
N ALA A 54 -0.77 13.61 -5.71
CA ALA A 54 -1.63 12.58 -6.29
C ALA A 54 -0.89 11.75 -7.35
N ALA A 55 -0.09 12.39 -8.21
CA ALA A 55 0.74 11.73 -9.20
C ALA A 55 1.85 10.88 -8.55
N ALA A 56 2.49 11.37 -7.49
CA ALA A 56 3.52 10.63 -6.76
C ALA A 56 2.95 9.35 -6.13
N PHE A 57 1.81 9.42 -5.45
CA PHE A 57 1.14 8.24 -4.90
C PHE A 57 0.66 7.29 -6.00
N GLY A 58 -0.03 7.81 -7.03
CA GLY A 58 -0.57 7.03 -8.14
C GLY A 58 0.51 6.29 -8.92
N ALA A 59 1.54 7.01 -9.38
CA ALA A 59 2.67 6.41 -10.09
C ALA A 59 3.42 5.40 -9.21
N SER A 60 3.63 5.74 -7.94
CA SER A 60 4.35 4.86 -7.02
C SER A 60 3.63 3.53 -6.80
N VAL A 61 2.31 3.56 -6.53
CA VAL A 61 1.55 2.31 -6.37
C VAL A 61 1.52 1.53 -7.68
N THR A 62 1.36 2.18 -8.84
CA THR A 62 1.36 1.49 -10.14
C THR A 62 2.70 0.79 -10.43
N VAL A 63 3.83 1.50 -10.27
CA VAL A 63 5.16 0.95 -10.54
C VAL A 63 5.47 -0.21 -9.60
N ASN A 64 5.28 -0.01 -8.29
CA ASN A 64 5.60 -1.04 -7.32
C ASN A 64 4.64 -2.23 -7.43
N ALA A 65 3.36 -1.99 -7.70
CA ALA A 65 2.42 -3.08 -7.93
C ALA A 65 2.88 -3.95 -9.10
N TRP A 66 3.36 -3.35 -10.19
CA TRP A 66 3.89 -4.07 -11.36
C TRP A 66 5.15 -4.90 -11.04
N ILE A 67 6.09 -4.35 -10.26
CA ILE A 67 7.33 -5.03 -9.88
C ILE A 67 7.03 -6.28 -9.03
N PHE A 68 6.13 -6.16 -8.05
CA PHE A 68 5.94 -7.18 -7.03
C PHE A 68 4.69 -8.06 -7.25
N PHE A 69 3.92 -7.84 -8.32
CA PHE A 69 2.65 -8.54 -8.55
C PHE A 69 2.84 -10.06 -8.53
N ARG A 70 3.93 -10.55 -9.13
CA ARG A 70 4.28 -11.98 -9.19
C ARG A 70 5.02 -12.50 -7.96
N VAL A 71 5.42 -11.62 -7.04
CA VAL A 71 6.17 -11.98 -5.83
C VAL A 71 5.22 -12.16 -4.65
N SER A 72 4.43 -11.14 -4.31
CA SER A 72 3.57 -11.17 -3.12
C SER A 72 2.07 -11.08 -3.44
N GLY A 73 1.73 -10.60 -4.63
CA GLY A 73 0.38 -10.16 -5.01
C GLY A 73 0.19 -8.64 -4.92
N SER A 74 1.19 -7.91 -4.41
CA SER A 74 1.23 -6.45 -4.31
C SER A 74 0.05 -5.84 -3.54
N ALA A 75 -0.28 -6.38 -2.36
CA ALA A 75 -1.38 -5.84 -1.58
C ALA A 75 -1.06 -4.43 -1.08
N PHE A 76 0.13 -4.26 -0.50
CA PHE A 76 0.74 -2.99 -0.05
C PHE A 76 -0.08 -2.08 0.87
N ASN A 77 -1.26 -2.52 1.28
CA ASN A 77 -2.23 -1.78 2.05
C ASN A 77 -3.00 -2.76 2.95
N PRO A 78 -3.11 -2.50 4.27
CA PRO A 78 -3.88 -3.34 5.18
C PRO A 78 -5.34 -3.58 4.73
N VAL A 79 -6.00 -2.57 4.14
CA VAL A 79 -7.36 -2.71 3.62
C VAL A 79 -7.39 -3.67 2.43
N ALA A 80 -6.37 -3.66 1.57
CA ALA A 80 -6.29 -4.62 0.47
C ALA A 80 -6.12 -6.06 0.97
N SER A 81 -5.24 -6.29 1.96
CA SER A 81 -5.12 -7.60 2.60
C SER A 81 -6.41 -8.03 3.29
N LEU A 82 -7.11 -7.11 3.95
CA LEU A 82 -8.41 -7.37 4.56
C LEU A 82 -9.45 -7.79 3.50
N SER A 83 -9.55 -7.06 2.39
CA SER A 83 -10.48 -7.40 1.30
C SER A 83 -10.17 -8.75 0.67
N LEU A 84 -8.88 -9.07 0.43
CA LEU A 84 -8.47 -10.37 -0.10
C LEU A 84 -8.83 -11.51 0.86
N TRP A 85 -8.73 -11.29 2.17
CA TRP A 85 -9.17 -12.28 3.16
C TRP A 85 -10.70 -12.44 3.19
N LEU A 86 -11.45 -11.33 3.20
CA LEU A 86 -12.92 -11.36 3.18
C LEU A 86 -13.49 -12.08 1.94
N LEU A 87 -12.78 -11.99 0.81
CA LEU A 87 -13.12 -12.69 -0.43
C LEU A 87 -12.59 -14.13 -0.51
N GLY A 88 -11.89 -14.62 0.53
CA GLY A 88 -11.32 -15.96 0.56
C GLY A 88 -10.11 -16.17 -0.37
N ALA A 89 -9.51 -15.09 -0.91
CA ALA A 89 -8.35 -15.16 -1.78
C ALA A 89 -7.04 -15.47 -1.01
N ILE A 90 -6.96 -15.10 0.27
CA ILE A 90 -5.84 -15.43 1.16
C ILE A 90 -6.33 -15.86 2.56
N PRO A 91 -5.59 -16.72 3.29
CA PRO A 91 -5.93 -17.08 4.66
C PRO A 91 -5.69 -15.93 5.64
N LEU A 92 -6.41 -15.91 6.76
CA LEU A 92 -6.35 -14.85 7.78
C LEU A 92 -4.91 -14.56 8.25
N VAL A 93 -4.13 -15.61 8.53
CA VAL A 93 -2.74 -15.47 8.99
C VAL A 93 -1.91 -14.70 7.96
N ARG A 94 -2.10 -14.96 6.67
CA ARG A 94 -1.38 -14.23 5.61
C ARG A 94 -1.81 -12.78 5.52
N ALA A 95 -3.10 -12.49 5.69
CA ALA A 95 -3.61 -11.12 5.73
C ALA A 95 -3.05 -10.32 6.91
N VAL A 96 -2.95 -10.94 8.10
CA VAL A 96 -2.36 -10.32 9.30
C VAL A 96 -0.87 -10.07 9.09
N VAL A 97 -0.11 -11.07 8.64
CA VAL A 97 1.33 -10.94 8.38
C VAL A 97 1.62 -9.83 7.36
N ALA A 98 0.86 -9.78 6.26
CA ALA A 98 0.98 -8.72 5.25
C ALA A 98 0.64 -7.34 5.84
N SER A 99 -0.46 -7.24 6.59
CA SER A 99 -0.86 -5.96 7.22
C SER A 99 0.20 -5.42 8.17
N LEU A 100 0.83 -6.29 8.96
CA LEU A 100 1.97 -5.91 9.81
C LEU A 100 3.16 -5.44 8.98
N ALA A 101 3.48 -6.14 7.87
CA ALA A 101 4.53 -5.73 6.96
C ALA A 101 4.28 -4.32 6.40
N HIS A 102 3.05 -4.01 5.99
CA HIS A 102 2.67 -2.69 5.47
C HIS A 102 2.86 -1.57 6.52
N MET A 103 2.45 -1.82 7.77
CA MET A 103 2.59 -0.84 8.85
C MET A 103 4.06 -0.57 9.18
N VAL A 104 4.87 -1.62 9.29
CA VAL A 104 6.30 -1.50 9.57
C VAL A 104 7.02 -0.82 8.41
N ALA A 105 6.65 -1.14 7.17
CA ALA A 105 7.17 -0.48 5.97
C ALA A 105 6.82 1.00 5.91
N GLY A 106 5.59 1.37 6.31
CA GLY A 106 5.18 2.78 6.40
C GLY A 106 5.99 3.57 7.42
N VAL A 107 6.20 3.01 8.62
CA VAL A 107 7.06 3.62 9.63
C VAL A 107 8.49 3.79 9.10
N ALA A 108 9.06 2.75 8.48
CA ALA A 108 10.39 2.79 7.91
C ALA A 108 10.51 3.84 6.79
N ALA A 109 9.55 3.89 5.87
CA ALA A 109 9.52 4.86 4.78
C ALA A 109 9.42 6.31 5.31
N SER A 110 8.54 6.56 6.28
CA SER A 110 8.44 7.88 6.92
C SER A 110 9.73 8.29 7.63
N ALA A 111 10.38 7.36 8.34
CA ALA A 111 11.65 7.63 9.03
C ALA A 111 12.78 7.95 8.04
N VAL A 112 12.89 7.20 6.94
CA VAL A 112 13.89 7.44 5.90
C VAL A 112 13.65 8.80 5.23
N VAL A 113 12.40 9.15 4.89
CA VAL A 113 12.09 10.47 4.33
C VAL A 113 12.43 11.59 5.30
N ALA A 114 12.12 11.45 6.59
CA ALA A 114 12.45 12.44 7.61
C ALA A 114 13.97 12.67 7.77
N VAL A 115 14.80 11.67 7.47
CA VAL A 115 16.27 11.78 7.53
C VAL A 115 16.84 12.35 6.23
N LEU A 116 16.30 11.97 5.08
CA LEU A 116 16.86 12.34 3.77
C LEU A 116 16.46 13.73 3.30
N PHE A 117 15.30 14.23 3.71
CA PHE A 117 14.76 15.52 3.28
C PHE A 117 14.86 16.54 4.42
N PRO A 118 15.18 17.81 4.11
CA PRO A 118 15.37 18.83 5.14
C PRO A 118 14.07 19.22 5.83
N GLY A 119 14.16 19.69 7.07
CA GLY A 119 13.00 20.23 7.79
C GLY A 119 12.08 19.16 8.39
N PRO A 120 10.95 19.58 8.97
CA PRO A 120 10.01 18.67 9.62
C PRO A 120 9.27 17.80 8.60
N LEU A 121 8.96 16.56 8.98
CA LEU A 121 8.17 15.66 8.15
C LEU A 121 6.73 16.16 8.02
N THR A 122 6.28 16.44 6.79
CA THR A 122 4.95 17.02 6.49
C THR A 122 4.05 16.10 5.65
N VAL A 123 4.36 14.80 5.57
CA VAL A 123 3.62 13.84 4.72
C VAL A 123 2.38 13.23 5.40
N GLN A 124 2.00 13.76 6.56
CA GLN A 124 0.92 13.21 7.37
C GLN A 124 -0.45 13.57 6.76
N ALA A 125 -1.35 12.58 6.67
CA ALA A 125 -2.75 12.84 6.37
C ALA A 125 -3.38 13.66 7.50
N ARG A 126 -4.01 14.78 7.14
CA ARG A 126 -4.66 15.70 8.06
C ARG A 126 -5.95 16.20 7.42
N LEU A 127 -6.95 16.52 8.25
CA LEU A 127 -8.15 17.20 7.77
C LEU A 127 -7.77 18.57 7.22
N GLY A 128 -8.35 18.93 6.07
CA GLY A 128 -8.24 20.29 5.53
C GLY A 128 -9.01 21.30 6.38
N PRO A 129 -8.78 22.61 6.15
CA PRO A 129 -9.59 23.65 6.75
C PRO A 129 -11.09 23.38 6.51
N ASP A 130 -11.90 23.64 7.52
CA ASP A 130 -13.36 23.51 7.48
C ASP A 130 -13.92 22.11 7.16
N THR A 131 -13.07 21.07 7.17
CA THR A 131 -13.49 19.68 6.99
C THR A 131 -13.73 19.02 8.35
N SER A 132 -14.98 18.64 8.63
CA SER A 132 -15.31 17.88 9.84
C SER A 132 -14.79 16.44 9.79
N VAL A 133 -14.66 15.82 10.96
CA VAL A 133 -14.27 14.40 11.09
C VAL A 133 -15.21 13.48 10.31
N VAL A 134 -16.52 13.76 10.32
CA VAL A 134 -17.51 12.95 9.59
C VAL A 134 -17.33 13.09 8.09
N GLN A 135 -17.10 14.30 7.58
CA GLN A 135 -16.79 14.50 6.16
C GLN A 135 -15.51 13.76 5.76
N GLY A 136 -14.44 13.90 6.54
CA GLY A 136 -13.19 13.17 6.30
C GLY A 136 -13.37 11.66 6.29
N LEU A 137 -14.14 11.11 7.23
CA LEU A 137 -14.46 9.68 7.29
C LEU A 137 -15.12 9.19 6.00
N PHE A 138 -16.16 9.88 5.51
CA PHE A 138 -16.84 9.47 4.28
C PHE A 138 -15.97 9.66 3.04
N VAL A 139 -15.17 10.73 2.98
CA VAL A 139 -14.20 10.92 1.88
C VAL A 139 -13.20 9.75 1.83
N GLU A 140 -12.58 9.41 2.96
CA GLU A 140 -11.65 8.27 3.07
C GLU A 140 -12.33 6.94 2.72
N ALA A 141 -13.57 6.73 3.20
CA ALA A 141 -14.33 5.51 2.90
C ALA A 141 -14.63 5.35 1.41
N PHE A 142 -15.11 6.41 0.73
CA PHE A 142 -15.42 6.33 -0.70
C PHE A 142 -14.18 6.22 -1.58
N LEU A 143 -13.11 6.96 -1.27
CA LEU A 143 -11.85 6.87 -2.01
C LEU A 143 -11.19 5.50 -1.84
N THR A 144 -11.23 4.94 -0.63
CA THR A 144 -10.73 3.59 -0.36
C THR A 144 -11.59 2.54 -1.06
N ALA A 145 -12.91 2.70 -1.07
CA ALA A 145 -13.81 1.81 -1.82
C ALA A 145 -13.51 1.83 -3.32
N GLN A 146 -13.25 3.00 -3.90
CA GLN A 146 -12.85 3.15 -5.30
C GLN A 146 -11.49 2.46 -5.59
N LEU A 147 -10.50 2.67 -4.72
CA LEU A 147 -9.20 2.00 -4.83
C LEU A 147 -9.39 0.47 -4.79
N MET A 148 -10.17 -0.02 -3.83
CA MET A 148 -10.41 -1.45 -3.69
C MET A 148 -11.20 -2.02 -4.86
N LEU A 149 -12.18 -1.29 -5.40
CA LEU A 149 -12.88 -1.70 -6.61
C LEU A 149 -11.90 -1.87 -7.78
N ALA A 150 -10.98 -0.93 -7.99
CA ALA A 150 -9.96 -1.03 -9.02
C ALA A 150 -9.05 -2.25 -8.80
N VAL A 151 -8.55 -2.45 -7.58
CA VAL A 151 -7.69 -3.60 -7.23
C VAL A 151 -8.42 -4.92 -7.46
N LEU A 152 -9.64 -5.08 -6.97
CA LEU A 152 -10.38 -6.33 -7.08
C LEU A 152 -10.75 -6.66 -8.53
N MET A 153 -11.19 -5.67 -9.30
CA MET A 153 -11.55 -5.85 -10.71
C MET A 153 -10.34 -6.10 -11.63
N LEU A 154 -9.15 -5.63 -11.26
CA LEU A 154 -7.94 -5.84 -12.05
C LEU A 154 -7.11 -7.04 -11.60
N ALA A 155 -7.11 -7.37 -10.31
CA ALA A 155 -6.26 -8.41 -9.73
C ALA A 155 -6.98 -9.76 -9.54
N LEU A 156 -8.29 -9.77 -9.25
CA LEU A 156 -9.03 -11.00 -8.96
C LEU A 156 -9.97 -11.42 -10.10
N GLU A 157 -10.60 -10.45 -10.77
CA GLU A 157 -11.54 -10.77 -11.84
C GLU A 157 -10.81 -11.25 -13.10
N LYS A 158 -11.07 -12.50 -13.52
CA LYS A 158 -10.47 -13.07 -14.73
C LYS A 158 -11.19 -12.55 -15.98
N GLN A 159 -10.59 -11.58 -16.68
CA GLN A 159 -11.10 -11.09 -17.96
C GLN A 159 -10.47 -11.81 -19.17
N ARG A 160 -11.17 -11.79 -20.32
CA ARG A 160 -11.04 -12.68 -21.52
C ARG A 160 -9.65 -12.94 -22.16
N ALA A 161 -8.54 -12.42 -21.64
CA ALA A 161 -7.18 -12.69 -22.13
C ALA A 161 -6.50 -13.96 -21.53
N THR A 162 -7.20 -14.72 -20.68
CA THR A 162 -6.65 -15.92 -19.99
C THR A 162 -7.35 -17.24 -20.35
N ARG A 163 -7.77 -17.41 -21.62
CA ARG A 163 -7.97 -18.78 -22.14
C ARG A 163 -6.60 -19.29 -22.62
N PRO A 164 -6.10 -20.45 -22.13
CA PRO A 164 -5.17 -21.20 -22.94
C PRO A 164 -5.93 -21.60 -24.21
N VAL A 165 -5.34 -21.33 -25.37
CA VAL A 165 -5.64 -22.09 -26.59
C VAL A 165 -5.08 -23.49 -26.39
#